data_AF-A0A430BKE9-F1
#
_entry.id   AF-A0A430BKE9-F1
#
_cell.length_a   1.000
_cell.length_b   1.000
_cell.length_c   1.000
_cell.angle_alpha   90.00
_cell.angle_beta   90.00
_cell.angle_gamma   90.00
#
_symmetry.space_group_name_H-M   'P 1'
#
loop_
_entity.id
_entity.type
_entity.pdbx_description
1 polymer ?
#
loop_
_entity_poly.entity_id
_entity_poly.type
_entity_poly.pdbx_seq_one_letter_code
_entity_poly.pdbx_strand_id
1 'polypeptide(L)'
;MTAAYRLKGFAWFGVSVAVVLGFYLVSLQVANERKKLEQVNRRIASAERDIRALETEFDTRANLAQLERWNGDTLALSAPTAQQFVGDEAALASIDVHSAPAPGPDGAPVRTAALLVPSGMPPQPAMTLVAANAPAPVAPAAAPVRATVRTASAGKGLDVGLVRTAAVTAATSAAAKVKPDAVALLDRKLLSERTLGDILSRARTEASGKR
;
A
#
# COMPACT_ATOMS: atom_id res chain seq x y z
N MET A 1 -44.55 54.95 38.01
CA MET A 1 -43.13 54.65 37.69
C MET A 1 -42.66 53.38 38.44
N THR A 2 -43.32 52.23 38.22
CA THR A 2 -43.06 51.00 39.02
C THR A 2 -42.66 49.78 38.17
N ALA A 3 -42.95 49.82 36.87
CA ALA A 3 -42.60 48.75 35.92
C ALA A 3 -41.09 48.68 35.62
N ALA A 4 -40.39 49.81 35.62
CA ALA A 4 -38.96 49.87 35.28
C ALA A 4 -38.05 49.11 36.28
N TYR A 5 -38.40 49.12 37.58
CA TYR A 5 -37.63 48.40 38.60
C TYR A 5 -37.78 46.87 38.50
N ARG A 6 -38.91 46.38 37.97
CA ARG A 6 -39.16 44.94 37.78
C ARG A 6 -38.31 44.37 36.64
N LEU A 7 -38.13 45.13 35.55
CA LEU A 7 -37.22 44.77 34.45
C LEU A 7 -35.76 44.69 34.91
N LYS A 8 -35.34 45.59 35.81
CA LYS A 8 -33.97 45.62 36.36
C LYS A 8 -33.61 44.32 37.09
N GLY A 9 -34.56 43.73 37.83
CA GLY A 9 -34.37 42.44 38.52
C GLY A 9 -34.19 41.27 37.56
N PHE A 10 -34.99 41.21 36.48
CA PHE A 10 -34.86 40.19 35.44
C PHE A 10 -33.52 40.28 34.70
N ALA A 11 -33.00 41.49 34.49
CA ALA A 11 -31.68 41.69 33.89
C ALA A 11 -30.56 41.10 34.78
N TRP A 12 -30.59 41.34 36.10
CA TRP A 12 -29.62 40.74 37.03
C TRP A 12 -29.72 39.21 37.09
N PHE A 13 -30.95 38.67 37.05
CA PHE A 13 -31.15 37.22 36.95
C PHE A 13 -30.56 36.64 35.66
N GLY A 14 -30.82 37.30 34.52
CA GLY A 14 -30.25 36.89 33.23
C GLY A 14 -28.73 36.86 33.22
N VAL A 15 -28.09 37.85 33.84
CA VAL A 15 -26.62 37.87 34.02
C VAL A 15 -26.15 36.68 34.85
N SER A 16 -26.81 36.38 35.96
CA SER A 16 -26.46 35.22 36.80
C SER A 16 -26.58 33.90 36.03
N VAL A 17 -27.67 33.71 35.27
CA VAL A 17 -27.86 32.52 34.44
C VAL A 17 -26.78 32.41 33.35
N ALA A 18 -26.42 33.51 32.70
CA ALA A 18 -25.37 33.53 31.69
C ALA A 18 -24.00 33.12 32.27
N VAL A 19 -23.68 33.56 33.48
CA VAL A 19 -22.44 33.16 34.18
C VAL A 19 -22.44 31.67 34.48
N VAL A 20 -23.53 31.13 35.05
CA VAL A 20 -23.66 29.69 35.35
C VAL A 20 -23.55 28.86 34.07
N LEU A 21 -24.19 29.29 32.99
CA LEU A 21 -24.11 28.62 31.70
C LEU A 21 -22.68 28.69 31.12
N GLY A 22 -21.99 29.81 31.28
CA GLY A 22 -20.59 29.97 30.88
C GLY A 22 -19.68 28.96 31.57
N PHE A 23 -19.80 28.80 32.89
CA PHE A 23 -19.06 27.77 33.64
C PHE A 23 -19.37 26.35 33.16
N TYR A 24 -20.63 26.08 32.82
CA TYR A 24 -21.03 24.78 32.28
C TYR A 24 -20.39 24.49 30.92
N LEU A 25 -20.38 25.47 30.01
CA LEU A 25 -19.76 25.34 28.68
C LEU A 25 -18.25 25.07 28.78
N VAL A 26 -17.55 25.72 29.71
CA VAL A 26 -16.13 25.47 29.98
C VAL A 26 -15.90 24.02 30.43
N SER A 27 -16.75 23.49 31.33
CA SER A 27 -16.67 22.08 31.77
C SER A 27 -16.91 21.10 30.61
N LEU A 28 -17.86 21.40 29.73
CA LEU A 28 -18.10 20.62 28.50
C LEU A 28 -16.92 20.66 27.54
N GLN A 29 -16.23 21.80 27.42
CA GLN A 29 -15.05 21.92 26.57
C GLN A 29 -13.92 21.01 27.08
N VAL A 30 -13.68 20.97 28.38
CA VAL A 30 -12.68 20.06 28.98
C VAL A 30 -13.02 18.60 28.67
N ALA A 31 -14.30 18.21 28.74
CA ALA A 31 -14.72 16.86 28.37
C ALA A 31 -14.49 16.57 26.88
N ASN A 32 -14.72 17.55 26.00
CA ASN A 32 -14.47 17.41 24.56
C ASN A 32 -12.97 17.33 24.26
N GLU A 33 -12.14 18.09 24.95
CA GLU A 33 -10.67 18.03 24.84
C GLU A 33 -10.13 16.67 25.28
N ARG A 34 -10.63 16.11 26.39
CA ARG A 34 -10.29 14.75 26.83
C ARG A 34 -10.61 13.70 25.77
N LYS A 35 -11.78 13.80 25.14
CA LYS A 35 -12.16 12.88 24.03
C LYS A 35 -11.25 13.02 22.81
N LYS A 36 -10.85 14.24 22.45
CA LYS A 36 -9.89 14.48 21.37
C LYS A 36 -8.53 13.87 21.68
N LEU A 37 -8.04 14.04 22.92
CA LEU A 37 -6.78 13.43 23.37
C LEU A 37 -6.85 11.90 23.30
N GLU A 38 -7.94 11.30 23.77
CA GLU A 38 -8.14 9.85 23.69
C GLU A 38 -8.17 9.36 22.24
N GLN A 39 -8.83 10.09 21.33
CA GLN A 39 -8.85 9.77 19.91
C GLN A 39 -7.45 9.82 19.29
N VAL A 40 -6.65 10.84 19.60
CA VAL A 40 -5.26 10.95 19.13
C VAL A 40 -4.42 9.80 19.68
N ASN A 41 -4.56 9.46 20.96
CA ASN A 41 -3.82 8.36 21.56
C ASN A 41 -4.14 7.01 20.89
N ARG A 42 -5.42 6.78 20.56
CA ARG A 42 -5.83 5.58 19.79
C ARG A 42 -5.21 5.54 18.39
N ARG A 43 -5.06 6.70 17.73
CA ARG A 43 -4.40 6.80 16.41
C ARG A 43 -2.89 6.57 16.49
N ILE A 44 -2.25 7.02 17.57
CA ILE A 44 -0.84 6.74 17.83
C ILE A 44 -0.66 5.22 17.99
N ALA A 45 -1.47 4.59 18.84
CA ALA A 45 -1.40 3.14 19.06
C ALA A 45 -1.76 2.31 17.81
N SER A 46 -2.56 2.81 16.86
CA SER A 46 -2.72 2.15 15.57
C SER A 46 -1.50 2.35 14.68
N ALA A 47 -0.98 3.57 14.57
CA ALA A 47 0.19 3.87 13.76
C ALA A 47 1.44 3.09 14.21
N GLU A 48 1.64 2.92 15.52
CA GLU A 48 2.73 2.09 16.05
C GLU A 48 2.62 0.62 15.64
N ARG A 49 1.39 0.08 15.57
CA ARG A 49 1.16 -1.30 15.10
C ARG A 49 1.42 -1.42 13.60
N ASP A 50 1.02 -0.42 12.83
CA ASP A 50 1.26 -0.36 11.39
C ASP A 50 2.76 -0.27 11.10
N ILE A 51 3.50 0.55 11.86
CA ILE A 51 4.97 0.66 11.75
C ILE A 51 5.63 -0.70 12.02
N ARG A 52 5.25 -1.39 13.11
CA ARG A 52 5.80 -2.71 13.42
C ARG A 52 5.50 -3.73 12.31
N ALA A 53 4.30 -3.71 11.75
CA ALA A 53 3.96 -4.60 10.64
C ALA A 53 4.83 -4.30 9.41
N LEU A 54 4.99 -3.02 9.06
CA LEU A 54 5.84 -2.59 7.95
C LEU A 54 7.32 -2.96 8.17
N GLU A 55 7.84 -2.78 9.38
CA GLU A 55 9.20 -3.20 9.74
C GLU A 55 9.38 -4.71 9.52
N THR A 56 8.43 -5.54 9.95
CA THR A 56 8.52 -6.99 9.71
C THR A 56 8.47 -7.37 8.23
N GLU A 57 7.67 -6.66 7.42
CA GLU A 57 7.66 -6.86 5.96
C GLU A 57 8.97 -6.41 5.30
N PHE A 58 9.57 -5.32 5.77
CA PHE A 58 10.85 -4.85 5.28
C PHE A 58 11.99 -5.79 5.65
N ASP A 59 12.05 -6.24 6.90
CA ASP A 59 13.07 -7.18 7.37
C ASP A 59 13.03 -8.50 6.58
N THR A 60 11.82 -9.02 6.33
CA THR A 60 11.67 -10.24 5.52
C THR A 60 12.08 -10.03 4.07
N ARG A 61 11.73 -8.90 3.43
CA ARG A 61 12.17 -8.60 2.05
C ARG A 61 13.66 -8.29 1.94
N ALA A 62 14.23 -7.59 2.91
CA ALA A 62 15.65 -7.28 2.96
C ALA A 62 16.50 -8.53 3.20
N ASN A 63 16.04 -9.44 4.07
CA ASN A 63 16.71 -10.71 4.33
C ASN A 63 16.80 -11.57 3.05
N LEU A 64 15.76 -11.63 2.23
CA LEU A 64 15.80 -12.35 0.95
C LEU A 64 16.84 -11.76 -0.03
N ALA A 65 16.87 -10.44 -0.19
CA ALA A 65 17.87 -9.78 -1.04
C ALA A 65 19.30 -9.97 -0.52
N GLN A 66 19.48 -9.98 0.81
CA GLN A 66 20.77 -10.28 1.44
C GLN A 66 21.17 -11.74 1.21
N LEU A 67 20.26 -12.69 1.35
CA LEU A 67 20.51 -14.10 1.06
C LEU A 67 20.87 -14.32 -0.40
N GLU A 68 20.17 -13.71 -1.36
CA GLU A 68 20.52 -13.78 -2.78
C GLU A 68 21.92 -13.24 -3.05
N ARG A 69 22.25 -12.08 -2.45
CA ARG A 69 23.59 -11.51 -2.55
C ARG A 69 24.65 -12.44 -1.95
N TRP A 70 24.42 -12.98 -0.76
CA TRP A 70 25.36 -13.88 -0.10
C TRP A 70 25.54 -15.18 -0.87
N ASN A 71 24.44 -15.66 -1.47
CA ASN A 71 24.43 -16.82 -2.32
C ASN A 71 25.25 -16.60 -3.60
N GLY A 72 25.15 -15.44 -4.24
CA GLY A 72 25.97 -15.07 -5.40
C GLY A 72 27.44 -14.79 -5.07
N ASP A 73 27.70 -13.98 -4.03
CA ASP A 73 29.04 -13.45 -3.71
C ASP A 73 29.95 -14.49 -3.04
N THR A 74 29.42 -15.36 -2.17
CA THR A 74 30.24 -16.27 -1.35
C THR A 74 29.99 -17.74 -1.64
N LEU A 75 28.71 -18.14 -1.75
CA LEU A 75 28.35 -19.55 -1.81
C LEU A 75 28.25 -20.09 -3.25
N ALA A 76 28.16 -19.20 -4.24
CA ALA A 76 27.95 -19.51 -5.65
C ALA A 76 26.82 -20.52 -5.93
N LEU A 77 25.74 -20.51 -5.14
CA LEU A 77 24.59 -21.40 -5.39
C LEU A 77 23.58 -20.67 -6.28
N SER A 78 22.95 -21.40 -7.18
CA SER A 78 21.85 -20.91 -8.01
C SER A 78 20.62 -21.79 -7.80
N ALA A 79 19.44 -21.24 -8.03
CA ALA A 79 18.20 -22.02 -7.98
C ALA A 79 18.27 -23.16 -9.01
N PRO A 80 17.84 -24.39 -8.67
CA PRO A 80 17.89 -25.51 -9.60
C PRO A 80 17.10 -25.22 -10.87
N THR A 81 17.67 -25.55 -12.03
CA THR A 81 16.99 -25.37 -13.31
C THR A 81 16.03 -26.51 -13.57
N ALA A 82 14.97 -26.28 -14.37
CA ALA A 82 13.96 -27.30 -14.68
C ALA A 82 14.55 -28.61 -15.25
N GLN A 83 15.72 -28.55 -15.88
CA GLN A 83 16.42 -29.71 -16.45
C GLN A 83 17.15 -30.57 -15.40
N GLN A 84 17.29 -30.07 -14.16
CA GLN A 84 17.88 -30.80 -13.04
C GLN A 84 16.85 -31.63 -12.26
N PHE A 85 15.56 -31.43 -12.56
CA PHE A 85 14.48 -32.23 -11.98
C PHE A 85 14.12 -33.40 -12.90
N VAL A 86 13.82 -34.54 -12.30
CA VAL A 86 13.30 -35.71 -13.01
C VAL A 86 11.82 -35.47 -13.29
N GLY A 87 11.41 -35.60 -14.55
CA GLY A 87 10.03 -35.33 -14.97
C GLY A 87 9.04 -36.49 -14.77
N ASP A 88 9.51 -37.69 -14.45
CA ASP A 88 8.69 -38.91 -14.38
C ASP A 88 9.09 -39.84 -13.23
N GLU A 89 8.11 -40.55 -12.67
CA GLU A 89 8.27 -41.41 -11.49
C GLU A 89 9.09 -42.67 -11.81
N ALA A 90 8.95 -43.21 -13.03
CA ALA A 90 9.75 -44.35 -13.48
C ALA A 90 11.24 -43.98 -13.61
N ALA A 91 11.52 -42.75 -14.07
CA ALA A 91 12.88 -42.23 -14.12
C ALA A 91 13.44 -42.00 -12.70
N LEU A 92 12.62 -41.59 -11.75
CA LEU A 92 13.03 -41.47 -10.34
C LEU A 92 13.34 -42.83 -9.71
N ALA A 93 12.53 -43.86 -9.99
CA ALA A 93 12.75 -45.23 -9.51
C ALA A 93 14.03 -45.88 -10.06
N SER A 94 14.53 -45.39 -11.19
CA SER A 94 15.80 -45.82 -11.76
C SER A 94 17.04 -45.19 -11.12
N ILE A 95 16.86 -44.14 -10.30
CA ILE A 95 17.96 -43.46 -9.60
C ILE A 95 18.31 -44.24 -8.33
N ASP A 96 19.49 -44.83 -8.32
CA ASP A 96 20.04 -45.44 -7.12
C ASP A 96 20.76 -44.38 -6.24
N VAL A 97 20.13 -44.02 -5.11
CA VAL A 97 20.67 -43.06 -4.13
C VAL A 97 21.87 -43.62 -3.36
N HIS A 98 22.06 -44.95 -3.34
CA HIS A 98 23.11 -45.62 -2.57
C HIS A 98 24.38 -45.89 -3.39
N SER A 99 24.36 -45.62 -4.69
CA SER A 99 25.55 -45.65 -5.53
C SER A 99 26.56 -44.63 -5.01
N ALA A 100 27.72 -45.14 -4.55
CA ALA A 100 28.81 -44.33 -4.02
C ALA A 100 29.28 -43.30 -5.06
N PRO A 101 29.62 -42.06 -4.66
CA PRO A 101 30.13 -41.06 -5.60
C PRO A 101 31.45 -41.55 -6.21
N ALA A 102 31.65 -41.33 -7.51
CA ALA A 102 32.99 -41.40 -8.08
C ALA A 102 33.88 -40.38 -7.35
N PRO A 103 35.14 -40.73 -7.02
CA PRO A 103 35.99 -39.88 -6.19
C PRO A 103 36.26 -38.54 -6.87
N GLY A 104 36.04 -37.44 -6.12
CA GLY A 104 36.59 -36.14 -6.49
C GLY A 104 38.12 -36.15 -6.38
N PRO A 105 38.82 -35.17 -6.98
CA PRO A 105 40.29 -35.15 -7.06
C PRO A 105 41.02 -35.27 -5.70
N ASP A 106 40.36 -34.90 -4.59
CA ASP A 106 40.94 -34.93 -3.23
C ASP A 106 40.40 -36.06 -2.32
N GLY A 107 39.66 -37.04 -2.86
CA GLY A 107 39.33 -38.29 -2.15
C GLY A 107 38.37 -38.22 -0.96
N ALA A 108 37.83 -37.05 -0.60
CA ALA A 108 36.80 -36.93 0.42
C ALA A 108 35.38 -37.09 -0.19
N PRO A 109 34.49 -37.93 0.38
CA PRO A 109 33.09 -38.00 -0.06
C PRO A 109 32.33 -36.78 0.48
N VAL A 110 32.59 -35.62 -0.11
CA VAL A 110 31.84 -34.39 0.12
C VAL A 110 30.79 -34.30 -0.98
N ARG A 111 29.52 -34.60 -0.65
CA ARG A 111 28.40 -34.21 -1.51
C ARG A 111 28.08 -32.75 -1.27
N THR A 112 28.77 -31.85 -1.97
CA THR A 112 28.18 -30.56 -2.30
C THR A 112 27.50 -30.72 -3.64
N ALA A 113 26.25 -30.28 -3.76
CA ALA A 113 25.65 -29.98 -5.06
C ALA A 113 26.35 -28.74 -5.63
N ALA A 114 27.64 -28.85 -5.90
CA ALA A 114 28.42 -27.99 -6.77
C ALA A 114 28.82 -28.93 -7.91
N LEU A 115 28.66 -28.58 -9.18
CA LEU A 115 29.26 -27.40 -9.75
C LEU A 115 28.75 -27.31 -11.20
N LEU A 116 27.84 -26.38 -11.49
CA LEU A 116 27.79 -25.71 -12.79
C LEU A 116 26.98 -24.44 -12.57
N VAL A 117 27.67 -23.37 -12.16
CA VAL A 117 27.16 -22.01 -12.33
C VAL A 117 27.41 -21.67 -13.80
N PRO A 118 26.38 -21.48 -14.64
CA PRO A 118 26.59 -20.90 -15.96
C PRO A 118 26.96 -19.43 -15.75
N SER A 119 28.25 -19.15 -15.62
CA SER A 119 28.80 -17.81 -15.66
C SER A 119 28.60 -17.26 -17.08
N GLY A 120 27.42 -16.70 -17.35
CA GLY A 120 27.06 -16.15 -18.66
C GLY A 120 25.66 -16.56 -19.06
N MET A 121 24.66 -15.81 -18.59
CA MET A 121 23.29 -15.92 -19.08
C MET A 121 23.21 -15.29 -20.49
N PRO A 122 22.88 -16.03 -21.56
CA PRO A 122 22.23 -15.42 -22.71
C PRO A 122 20.79 -15.03 -22.31
N PRO A 123 20.22 -13.95 -22.86
CA PRO A 123 18.89 -13.48 -22.49
C PRO A 123 17.86 -14.58 -22.73
N GLN A 124 17.14 -14.96 -21.68
CA GLN A 124 16.11 -15.99 -21.73
C GLN A 124 14.88 -15.45 -22.47
N PRO A 125 14.35 -16.14 -23.50
CA PRO A 125 13.13 -15.72 -24.15
C PRO A 125 11.94 -15.87 -23.21
N ALA A 126 11.05 -14.87 -23.20
CA ALA A 126 9.84 -14.87 -22.40
C ALA A 126 9.01 -16.14 -22.63
N MET A 127 8.69 -16.85 -21.56
CA MET A 127 7.85 -18.04 -21.59
C MET A 127 6.45 -17.67 -22.09
N THR A 128 6.07 -18.17 -23.26
CA THR A 128 4.70 -18.06 -23.78
C THR A 128 3.91 -19.25 -23.24
N LEU A 129 2.87 -18.98 -22.45
CA LEU A 129 1.95 -20.00 -21.95
C LEU A 129 1.19 -20.62 -23.14
N VAL A 130 1.44 -21.89 -23.44
CA VAL A 130 0.64 -22.68 -24.39
C VAL A 130 -0.65 -23.09 -23.68
N ALA A 131 -1.77 -22.53 -24.13
CA ALA A 131 -3.10 -22.98 -23.74
C ALA A 131 -3.38 -24.35 -24.38
N ALA A 132 -3.76 -25.33 -23.56
CA ALA A 132 -4.16 -26.65 -24.01
C ALA A 132 -5.45 -26.57 -24.86
N ASN A 133 -5.46 -27.31 -25.97
CA ASN A 133 -6.55 -27.41 -26.95
C ASN A 133 -7.89 -27.83 -26.32
N ALA A 134 -8.94 -27.05 -26.56
CA ALA A 134 -10.34 -27.47 -26.43
C ALA A 134 -10.95 -27.67 -27.82
N PRO A 135 -11.77 -28.72 -28.07
CA PRO A 135 -12.25 -29.04 -29.42
C PRO A 135 -13.31 -28.03 -29.91
N ALA A 136 -13.23 -27.70 -31.21
CA ALA A 136 -14.11 -26.76 -31.89
C ALA A 136 -15.52 -27.31 -32.17
N PRO A 137 -16.59 -26.51 -32.02
CA PRO A 137 -17.87 -26.80 -32.64
C PRO A 137 -17.99 -26.12 -34.01
N VAL A 138 -18.53 -26.89 -34.94
CA VAL A 138 -18.88 -26.59 -36.34
C VAL A 138 -19.84 -25.40 -36.49
N ALA A 139 -19.58 -24.56 -37.50
CA ALA A 139 -20.44 -23.45 -37.90
C ALA A 139 -21.31 -23.80 -39.12
N PRO A 140 -22.46 -23.14 -39.30
CA PRO A 140 -22.93 -22.77 -40.62
C PRO A 140 -23.06 -21.24 -40.78
N ALA A 141 -22.80 -20.80 -42.02
CA ALA A 141 -22.72 -19.41 -42.46
C ALA A 141 -24.08 -18.77 -42.78
N ALA A 142 -24.25 -17.46 -42.52
CA ALA A 142 -24.99 -16.51 -43.36
C ALA A 142 -24.78 -15.03 -42.93
N ALA A 143 -24.81 -14.15 -43.94
CA ALA A 143 -24.48 -12.72 -44.08
C ALA A 143 -25.05 -11.68 -43.06
N PRO A 144 -24.56 -10.41 -43.08
CA PRO A 144 -24.68 -9.46 -41.97
C PRO A 144 -25.90 -8.53 -42.08
N VAL A 145 -26.59 -8.30 -40.96
CA VAL A 145 -27.51 -7.16 -40.80
C VAL A 145 -27.11 -6.36 -39.57
N ARG A 146 -26.84 -5.08 -39.80
CA ARG A 146 -26.45 -4.09 -38.79
C ARG A 146 -27.68 -3.67 -38.00
N ALA A 147 -27.71 -3.95 -36.71
CA ALA A 147 -28.66 -3.35 -35.78
C ALA A 147 -27.95 -3.04 -34.45
N THR A 148 -27.86 -1.74 -34.16
CA THR A 148 -27.61 -1.20 -32.84
C THR A 148 -28.64 -1.70 -31.85
N VAL A 149 -28.23 -2.12 -30.65
CA VAL A 149 -28.82 -1.71 -29.36
C VAL A 149 -28.08 -2.39 -28.19
N ARG A 150 -27.82 -1.53 -27.20
CA ARG A 150 -27.54 -1.73 -25.78
C ARG A 150 -28.18 -2.98 -25.13
N THR A 151 -27.36 -3.78 -24.44
CA THR A 151 -27.76 -4.69 -23.34
C THR A 151 -26.60 -4.75 -22.33
N ALA A 152 -26.74 -4.28 -21.09
CA ALA A 152 -27.36 -4.98 -19.97
C ALA A 152 -26.71 -6.34 -19.70
N SER A 153 -25.74 -6.34 -18.78
CA SER A 153 -25.10 -7.55 -18.25
C SER A 153 -25.96 -8.11 -17.11
N ALA A 154 -26.52 -9.29 -17.34
CA ALA A 154 -27.08 -10.14 -16.31
C ALA A 154 -25.97 -10.64 -15.38
N GLY A 155 -26.29 -10.72 -14.09
CA GLY A 155 -25.34 -11.11 -13.05
C GLY A 155 -25.00 -12.59 -13.05
N LYS A 156 -23.89 -12.93 -12.37
CA LYS A 156 -23.89 -13.49 -11.01
C LYS A 156 -22.49 -14.00 -10.70
N GLY A 157 -21.83 -13.43 -9.70
CA GLY A 157 -20.50 -13.82 -9.25
C GLY A 157 -19.89 -12.84 -8.25
N LEU A 158 -20.18 -13.09 -6.97
CA LEU A 158 -19.49 -12.68 -5.73
C LEU A 158 -18.75 -11.31 -5.70
N ASP A 159 -19.42 -10.33 -5.11
CA ASP A 159 -18.97 -9.49 -3.97
C ASP A 159 -17.53 -8.94 -3.91
N VAL A 160 -16.95 -8.51 -5.03
CA VAL A 160 -15.73 -7.65 -5.03
C VAL A 160 -15.93 -6.34 -5.79
N GLY A 161 -16.97 -6.25 -6.63
CA GLY A 161 -17.23 -5.06 -7.47
C GLY A 161 -17.79 -3.84 -6.72
N LEU A 162 -18.57 -4.05 -5.66
CA LEU A 162 -19.33 -2.96 -5.01
C LEU A 162 -18.42 -2.01 -4.22
N VAL A 163 -17.33 -2.52 -3.63
CA VAL A 163 -16.37 -1.71 -2.87
C VAL A 163 -15.54 -0.83 -3.81
N ARG A 164 -15.19 -1.32 -5.00
CA ARG A 164 -14.39 -0.55 -5.97
C ARG A 164 -15.20 0.56 -6.62
N THR A 165 -16.48 0.33 -6.94
CA THR A 165 -17.34 1.38 -7.48
C THR A 165 -17.75 2.39 -6.41
N ALA A 166 -17.95 1.97 -5.15
CA ALA A 166 -18.22 2.90 -4.04
C ALA A 166 -17.00 3.76 -3.70
N ALA A 167 -15.78 3.20 -3.71
CA ALA A 167 -14.56 3.95 -3.47
C ALA A 167 -14.25 4.96 -4.58
N VAL A 168 -14.48 4.60 -5.84
CA VAL A 168 -14.28 5.51 -6.98
C VAL A 168 -15.33 6.62 -6.99
N THR A 169 -16.61 6.31 -6.72
CA THR A 169 -17.67 7.35 -6.63
C THR A 169 -17.51 8.26 -5.40
N ALA A 170 -17.00 7.74 -4.28
CA ALA A 170 -16.63 8.54 -3.11
C ALA A 170 -15.41 9.45 -3.37
N ALA A 171 -14.40 8.97 -4.11
CA ALA A 171 -13.23 9.76 -4.49
C ALA A 171 -13.60 10.88 -5.48
N THR A 172 -14.46 10.61 -6.47
CA THR A 172 -14.91 11.64 -7.43
C THR A 172 -15.84 12.67 -6.77
N SER A 173 -16.67 12.26 -5.80
CA SER A 173 -17.52 13.19 -5.05
C SER A 173 -16.78 13.99 -3.97
N ALA A 174 -15.65 13.49 -3.46
CA ALA A 174 -14.74 14.27 -2.63
C ALA A 174 -13.96 15.32 -3.46
N ALA A 175 -13.50 14.96 -4.66
CA ALA A 175 -12.87 15.88 -5.59
C ALA A 175 -13.83 16.98 -6.09
N ALA A 176 -15.11 16.65 -6.31
CA ALA A 176 -16.14 17.62 -6.71
C ALA A 176 -16.52 18.63 -5.61
N LYS A 177 -16.15 18.38 -4.35
CA LYS A 177 -16.43 19.29 -3.22
C LYS A 177 -15.29 20.28 -2.94
N VAL A 178 -14.16 20.15 -3.63
CA VAL A 178 -13.05 21.10 -3.51
C VAL A 178 -13.40 22.33 -4.35
N LYS A 179 -13.80 23.41 -3.67
CA LYS A 179 -14.09 24.69 -4.32
C LYS A 179 -12.79 25.23 -4.93
N PRO A 180 -12.76 25.63 -6.20
CA PRO A 180 -11.55 26.13 -6.86
C PRO A 180 -10.97 27.37 -6.14
N ASP A 181 -11.82 28.21 -5.56
CA ASP A 181 -11.40 29.36 -4.75
C ASP A 181 -10.64 28.96 -3.49
N ALA A 182 -10.97 27.82 -2.87
CA ALA A 182 -10.23 27.33 -1.72
C ALA A 182 -8.82 26.90 -2.14
N VAL A 183 -8.69 26.24 -3.29
CA VAL A 183 -7.38 25.85 -3.83
C VAL A 183 -6.55 27.08 -4.20
N ALA A 184 -7.16 28.10 -4.82
CA ALA A 184 -6.47 29.35 -5.16
C ALA A 184 -5.99 30.12 -3.92
N LEU A 185 -6.75 30.08 -2.81
CA LEU A 185 -6.32 30.68 -1.54
C LEU A 185 -5.17 29.91 -0.88
N LEU A 186 -5.13 28.59 -1.00
CA LEU A 186 -3.98 27.79 -0.55
C LEU A 186 -2.75 28.08 -1.41
N ASP A 187 -2.90 28.11 -2.73
CA ASP A 187 -1.81 28.40 -3.66
C ASP A 187 -1.19 29.78 -3.39
N ARG A 188 -2.04 30.80 -3.20
CA ARG A 188 -1.59 32.15 -2.83
C ARG A 188 -0.89 32.22 -1.45
N LYS A 189 -1.25 31.33 -0.52
CA LYS A 189 -0.58 31.23 0.78
C LYS A 189 0.76 30.49 0.70
N LEU A 190 0.85 29.49 -0.17
CA LEU A 190 2.09 28.73 -0.41
C LEU A 190 3.11 29.57 -1.20
N LEU A 191 2.63 30.31 -2.20
CA LEU A 191 3.39 31.24 -3.04
C LEU A 191 3.56 32.64 -2.42
N SER A 192 3.33 32.79 -1.11
CA SER A 192 3.53 34.10 -0.47
C SER A 192 5.01 34.47 -0.46
N GLU A 193 5.33 35.74 -0.72
CA GLU A 193 6.70 36.28 -0.68
C GLU A 193 7.43 35.95 0.63
N ARG A 194 6.68 35.83 1.73
CA ARG A 194 7.21 35.45 3.03
C ARG A 194 7.66 34.00 3.09
N THR A 195 6.86 33.05 2.59
CA THR A 195 7.22 31.63 2.58
C THR A 195 8.35 31.35 1.59
N LEU A 196 8.33 31.97 0.41
CA LEU A 196 9.43 31.90 -0.56
C LEU A 196 10.73 32.50 0.01
N GLY A 197 10.63 33.65 0.69
CA GLY A 197 11.74 34.29 1.38
C GLY A 197 12.35 33.42 2.49
N ASP A 198 11.52 32.79 3.32
CA ASP A 198 11.98 31.89 4.39
C ASP A 198 12.71 30.65 3.83
N ILE A 199 12.21 30.07 2.73
CA ILE A 199 12.85 28.94 2.04
C ILE A 199 14.21 29.35 1.46
N LEU A 200 14.27 30.49 0.76
CA LEU A 200 15.52 30.99 0.17
C LEU A 200 16.55 31.39 1.23
N SER A 201 16.10 32.00 2.32
CA SER A 201 16.93 32.34 3.47
C SER A 201 17.54 31.08 4.08
N ARG A 202 16.70 30.08 4.37
CA ARG A 202 17.16 28.81 4.94
C ARG A 202 18.10 28.06 4.01
N ALA A 203 17.80 28.00 2.71
CA ALA A 203 18.68 27.41 1.70
C ALA A 203 20.05 28.11 1.65
N ARG A 204 20.10 29.45 1.77
CA ARG A 204 21.36 30.19 1.82
C ARG A 204 22.13 29.93 3.11
N THR A 205 21.46 29.81 4.26
CA THR A 205 22.13 29.46 5.53
C THR A 205 22.74 28.05 5.48
N GLU A 206 22.06 27.09 4.85
CA GLU A 206 22.57 25.73 4.68
C GLU A 206 23.73 25.68 3.67
N ALA A 207 23.68 26.47 2.59
CA ALA A 207 24.78 26.59 1.63
C ALA A 207 26.05 27.24 2.22
N SER A 208 25.89 28.20 3.14
CA SER A 208 27.01 28.87 3.81
C SER A 208 27.58 28.07 4.98
N GLY A 209 26.79 27.25 5.65
CA GLY A 209 27.24 26.40 6.77
C GLY A 209 27.97 25.13 6.33
N LYS A 210 28.07 24.86 5.03
CA LYS A 210 28.75 23.69 4.45
C LYS A 210 30.15 24.01 3.89
N ARG A 211 30.78 25.09 4.37
CA ARG A 211 32.18 25.44 4.06
C ARG A 211 33.03 25.42 5.31
#